data_AF-A0A6S7J500-F1
#
_entry.id   AF-A0A6S7J500-F1
#
_cell.length_a   1.000
_cell.length_b   1.000
_cell.length_c   1.000
_cell.angle_alpha   90.00
_cell.angle_beta   90.00
_cell.angle_gamma   90.00
#
_symmetry.space_group_name_H-M   'P 1'
#
loop_
_entity.id
_entity.type
_entity.pdbx_description
1 polymer ?
#
loop_
_entity_poly.entity_id
_entity_poly.type
_entity_poly.pdbx_seq_one_letter_code
_entity_poly.pdbx_strand_id
1 'polypeptide(L)'
;MPQEELSNEEKLCAGKFASETRSLMFLHGNGVLTEGLKENFRVFHDFSVRCGVPMGSVLITDRDQCRKCTRVLQVDEKTHVIVIYHIGSYLGTRITKWCRKCKIYEHYGYWTESGNRCFNEDCLEQEFLLTPKETAYHIPLLEKCESLLVVGAVPFSTFASL
;
A
#
# COMPACT_ATOMS: atom_id res chain seq x y z
N MET A 1 2.49 -30.77 16.04
CA MET A 1 1.33 -30.46 16.92
C MET A 1 0.18 -29.99 16.03
N PRO A 2 -1.06 -30.35 16.34
CA PRO A 2 -2.24 -30.19 15.46
C PRO A 2 -2.55 -28.71 15.16
N GLN A 3 -3.11 -28.45 13.97
CA GLN A 3 -3.65 -27.14 13.58
C GLN A 3 -4.77 -26.78 14.56
N GLU A 4 -4.55 -25.75 15.37
CA GLU A 4 -5.59 -25.23 16.26
C GLU A 4 -6.70 -24.63 15.38
N GLU A 5 -7.88 -25.27 15.40
CA GLU A 5 -9.08 -24.67 14.86
C GLU A 5 -9.35 -23.36 15.59
N LEU A 6 -9.43 -22.26 14.82
CA LEU A 6 -9.79 -20.95 15.35
C LEU A 6 -11.01 -21.08 16.26
N SER A 7 -10.86 -20.57 17.47
CA SER A 7 -11.90 -20.53 18.48
C SER A 7 -13.14 -19.81 17.94
N ASN A 8 -14.30 -20.09 18.52
CA ASN A 8 -15.54 -19.41 18.12
C ASN A 8 -15.46 -17.88 18.30
N GLU A 9 -14.58 -17.39 19.18
CA GLU A 9 -14.31 -15.96 19.36
C GLU A 9 -13.49 -15.37 18.20
N GLU A 10 -12.51 -16.09 17.67
CA GLU A 10 -11.73 -15.66 16.50
C GLU A 10 -12.58 -15.64 15.22
N LYS A 11 -13.50 -16.60 15.08
CA LYS A 11 -14.49 -16.63 13.99
C LYS A 11 -15.48 -15.46 14.11
N LEU A 12 -15.83 -15.04 15.33
CA LEU A 12 -16.68 -13.87 15.60
C LEU A 12 -15.94 -12.55 15.31
N CYS A 13 -14.64 -12.47 15.63
CA CYS A 13 -13.78 -11.33 15.29
C CYS A 13 -13.58 -11.16 13.78
N ALA A 14 -13.37 -12.26 13.03
CA ALA A 14 -13.29 -12.23 11.57
C ALA A 14 -14.62 -11.79 10.94
N GLY A 15 -15.77 -12.18 11.53
CA GLY A 15 -17.10 -11.74 11.11
C GLY A 15 -17.36 -10.25 11.38
N LYS A 16 -16.92 -9.72 12.52
CA LYS A 16 -16.98 -8.28 12.83
C LYS A 16 -16.07 -7.45 11.91
N PHE A 17 -14.87 -7.93 11.62
CA PHE A 17 -13.95 -7.29 10.66
C PHE A 17 -14.54 -7.25 9.24
N ALA A 18 -15.21 -8.31 8.78
CA ALA A 18 -15.95 -8.35 7.51
C ALA A 18 -17.16 -7.40 7.45
N SER A 19 -17.74 -7.07 8.62
CA SER A 19 -18.80 -6.07 8.77
C SER A 19 -18.25 -4.63 8.77
N GLU A 20 -17.14 -4.40 9.47
CA GLU A 20 -16.51 -3.09 9.60
C GLU A 20 -15.82 -2.65 8.30
N THR A 21 -15.25 -3.58 7.53
CA THR A 21 -14.69 -3.31 6.19
C THR A 21 -15.77 -3.02 5.13
N ARG A 22 -17.02 -3.46 5.33
CA ARG A 22 -18.16 -2.97 4.52
C ARG A 22 -18.51 -1.52 4.82
N SER A 23 -18.25 -1.04 6.04
CA SER A 23 -18.43 0.38 6.41
C SER A 23 -17.33 1.30 5.85
N LEU A 24 -16.18 0.76 5.43
CA LEU A 24 -15.13 1.52 4.72
C LEU A 24 -15.61 2.06 3.36
N MET A 25 -16.74 1.56 2.82
CA MET A 25 -17.43 2.15 1.66
C MET A 25 -18.00 3.57 1.92
N PHE A 26 -17.95 4.07 3.16
CA PHE A 26 -18.27 5.47 3.48
C PHE A 26 -17.07 6.43 3.29
N LEU A 27 -15.87 5.91 2.99
CA LEU A 27 -14.61 6.67 2.81
C LEU A 27 -14.49 7.48 1.51
N HIS A 28 -15.61 7.91 0.92
CA HIS A 28 -15.62 9.10 0.07
C HIS A 28 -16.37 10.22 0.80
N GLY A 29 -15.75 10.71 1.87
CA GLY A 29 -16.13 11.95 2.53
C GLY A 29 -14.88 12.79 2.67
N ASN A 30 -14.79 13.87 1.90
CA ASN A 30 -13.71 14.86 1.88
C ASN A 30 -13.04 15.11 3.25
N GLY A 31 -11.72 15.24 3.22
CA GLY A 31 -11.01 16.17 4.11
C GLY A 31 -10.13 15.51 5.16
N VAL A 32 -8.85 15.87 5.11
CA VAL A 32 -7.89 16.05 6.22
C VAL A 32 -8.22 15.26 7.49
N LEU A 33 -7.37 14.27 7.78
CA LEU A 33 -7.34 13.50 9.03
C LEU A 33 -7.60 14.40 10.25
N THR A 34 -8.81 14.31 10.80
CA THR A 34 -9.20 15.03 12.01
C THR A 34 -8.45 14.48 13.21
N GLU A 35 -8.35 15.26 14.29
CA GLU A 35 -7.59 14.90 15.50
C GLU A 35 -8.09 13.59 16.15
N GLY A 36 -9.40 13.31 16.05
CA GLY A 36 -9.98 12.03 16.48
C GLY A 36 -9.56 10.82 15.65
N LEU A 37 -9.27 11.01 14.35
CA LEU A 37 -8.75 9.92 13.51
C LEU A 37 -7.30 9.57 13.86
N LYS A 38 -6.50 10.56 14.29
CA LYS A 38 -5.12 10.35 14.76
C LYS A 38 -5.07 9.52 16.04
N GLU A 39 -5.98 9.80 16.97
CA GLU A 39 -6.09 9.02 18.21
C GLU A 39 -6.52 7.57 17.92
N ASN A 40 -7.50 7.38 17.03
CA ASN A 40 -7.90 6.04 16.58
C ASN A 40 -6.77 5.30 15.88
N PHE A 41 -5.96 6.01 15.08
CA PHE A 41 -4.78 5.44 14.44
C PHE A 41 -3.72 5.02 15.46
N ARG A 42 -3.49 5.82 16.52
CA ARG A 42 -2.57 5.48 17.62
C ARG A 42 -3.04 4.22 18.37
N VAL A 43 -4.30 4.17 18.78
CA VAL A 43 -4.86 3.02 19.50
C VAL A 43 -4.78 1.74 18.65
N PHE A 44 -5.03 1.87 17.35
CA PHE A 44 -4.95 0.75 16.40
C PHE A 44 -3.51 0.30 16.14
N HIS A 45 -2.57 1.24 16.01
CA HIS A 45 -1.14 0.97 15.96
C HIS A 45 -0.68 0.18 17.20
N ASP A 46 -1.02 0.65 18.41
CA ASP A 46 -0.59 0.01 19.66
C ASP A 46 -1.22 -1.37 19.84
N PHE A 47 -2.45 -1.58 19.33
CA PHE A 47 -3.05 -2.91 19.24
C PHE A 47 -2.25 -3.83 18.30
N SER A 48 -1.90 -3.35 17.11
CA SER A 48 -1.14 -4.12 16.12
C SER A 48 0.23 -4.58 16.63
N VAL A 49 0.96 -3.68 17.32
CA VAL A 49 2.25 -3.98 17.95
C VAL A 49 2.09 -5.03 19.05
N ARG A 50 1.04 -4.92 19.88
CA ARG A 50 0.74 -5.90 20.94
C ARG A 50 0.38 -7.28 20.39
N CYS A 51 -0.27 -7.34 19.24
CA CYS A 51 -0.63 -8.59 18.58
C CYS A 51 0.53 -9.21 17.78
N GLY A 52 1.69 -8.54 17.68
CA GLY A 52 2.82 -9.02 16.88
C GLY A 52 2.55 -8.99 15.36
N VAL A 53 1.50 -8.30 14.94
CA VAL A 53 1.10 -8.18 13.53
C VAL A 53 1.20 -6.69 13.19
N PRO A 54 2.29 -6.22 12.55
CA PRO A 54 2.40 -4.81 12.18
C PRO A 54 1.28 -4.45 11.19
N MET A 55 0.36 -3.57 11.60
CA MET A 55 -0.79 -3.17 10.77
C MET A 55 -0.53 -1.88 9.98
N GLY A 56 0.73 -1.46 9.86
CA GLY A 56 1.12 -0.33 9.03
C GLY A 56 2.52 -0.48 8.47
N SER A 57 2.66 -0.21 7.18
CA SER A 57 3.93 -0.30 6.44
C SER A 57 4.41 1.08 6.05
N VAL A 58 5.72 1.29 6.16
CA VAL A 58 6.38 2.51 5.67
C VAL A 58 7.04 2.18 4.34
N LEU A 59 6.52 2.76 3.26
CA LEU A 59 7.05 2.58 1.92
C LEU A 59 8.05 3.70 1.60
N ILE A 60 9.32 3.35 1.56
CA ILE A 60 10.43 4.27 1.27
C ILE A 60 11.46 3.56 0.40
N THR A 61 12.05 4.28 -0.56
CA THR A 61 13.18 3.73 -1.32
C THR A 61 14.37 3.41 -0.41
N ASP A 62 15.03 2.29 -0.68
CA ASP A 62 16.33 1.89 -0.14
C ASP A 62 17.49 2.77 -0.65
N ARG A 63 17.30 3.49 -1.76
CA ARG A 63 18.31 4.37 -2.34
C ARG A 63 18.56 5.58 -1.44
N ASP A 64 19.83 5.78 -1.07
CA ASP A 64 20.27 6.92 -0.26
C ASP A 64 20.98 8.01 -1.07
N GLN A 65 21.40 7.70 -2.31
CA GLN A 65 22.12 8.61 -3.18
C GLN A 65 21.34 8.90 -4.46
N CYS A 66 21.39 10.16 -4.89
CA CYS A 66 20.75 10.60 -6.13
C CYS A 66 21.29 9.83 -7.33
N ARG A 67 20.39 9.21 -8.11
CA ARG A 67 20.73 8.44 -9.31
C ARG A 67 21.47 9.22 -10.41
N LYS A 68 21.47 10.57 -10.37
CA LYS A 68 22.17 11.42 -11.34
C LYS A 68 23.45 12.06 -10.82
N CYS A 69 23.45 12.55 -9.58
CA CYS A 69 24.56 13.34 -9.05
C CYS A 69 25.24 12.76 -7.81
N THR A 70 24.83 11.54 -7.40
CA THR A 70 25.36 10.74 -6.29
C THR A 70 25.37 11.41 -4.91
N ARG A 71 24.87 12.64 -4.80
CA ARG A 71 24.66 13.31 -3.52
C ARG A 71 23.62 12.57 -2.69
N VAL A 72 23.80 12.62 -1.38
CA VAL A 72 22.85 12.11 -0.40
C VAL A 72 21.48 12.74 -0.62
N LEU A 73 20.45 11.89 -0.69
CA LEU A 73 19.07 12.32 -0.81
C LEU A 73 18.57 12.84 0.55
N GLN A 74 17.76 13.88 0.50
CA GLN A 74 17.09 14.38 1.71
C GLN A 74 15.74 13.70 1.85
N VAL A 75 15.30 13.41 3.06
CA VAL A 75 13.95 12.93 3.31
C VAL A 75 13.00 14.14 3.25
N ASP A 76 11.88 14.00 2.53
CA ASP A 76 10.78 14.95 2.63
C ASP A 76 10.07 14.73 3.97
N GLU A 77 9.95 15.80 4.76
CA GLU A 77 9.27 15.78 6.06
C GLU A 77 7.76 15.54 5.92
N LYS A 78 7.21 15.68 4.70
CA LYS A 78 5.81 15.37 4.41
C LYS A 78 5.59 13.86 4.33
N THR A 79 4.92 13.34 5.35
CA THR A 79 4.38 11.98 5.35
C THR A 79 3.03 11.93 4.63
N HIS A 80 2.85 10.96 3.74
CA HIS A 80 1.59 10.73 3.07
C HIS A 80 0.99 9.40 3.51
N VAL A 81 -0.22 9.41 4.05
CA VAL A 81 -0.97 8.20 4.38
C VAL A 81 -1.42 7.53 3.08
N ILE A 82 -1.31 6.21 3.01
CA ILE A 82 -1.74 5.39 1.89
C ILE A 82 -2.57 4.21 2.36
N VAL A 83 -3.43 3.67 1.49
CA VAL A 83 -4.11 2.39 1.72
C VAL A 83 -3.31 1.28 1.04
N ILE A 84 -2.98 0.22 1.77
CA ILE A 84 -2.29 -0.96 1.26
C ILE A 84 -3.30 -2.08 1.09
N TYR A 85 -3.49 -2.52 -0.15
CA TYR A 85 -4.36 -3.64 -0.49
C TYR A 85 -3.61 -4.97 -0.29
N HIS A 86 -4.12 -5.77 0.65
CA HIS A 86 -3.64 -7.10 1.03
C HIS A 86 -4.86 -8.02 1.26
N ILE A 87 -4.69 -9.26 1.77
CA ILE A 87 -5.77 -10.19 2.22
C ILE A 87 -6.46 -9.66 3.52
N GLY A 88 -6.61 -8.35 3.61
CA GLY A 88 -6.94 -7.57 4.80
C GLY A 88 -6.29 -6.20 4.64
N SER A 89 -6.88 -5.34 3.81
CA SER A 89 -6.34 -4.00 3.51
C SER A 89 -6.12 -3.20 4.78
N TYR A 90 -5.03 -2.45 4.82
CA TYR A 90 -4.61 -1.67 5.99
C TYR A 90 -4.00 -0.33 5.57
N LEU A 91 -3.70 0.55 6.54
CA LEU A 91 -3.12 1.86 6.27
C LEU A 91 -1.60 1.80 6.36
N GLY A 92 -0.91 2.41 5.41
CA GLY A 92 0.53 2.63 5.43
C GLY A 92 0.89 4.11 5.31
N THR A 93 2.19 4.37 5.29
CA THR A 93 2.75 5.70 4.99
C THR A 93 3.77 5.57 3.87
N ARG A 94 3.77 6.50 2.90
CA ARG A 94 4.89 6.64 1.97
C ARG A 94 5.77 7.83 2.33
N ILE A 95 7.07 7.63 2.18
CA ILE A 95 8.09 8.67 2.39
C ILE A 95 8.85 8.88 1.08
N THR A 96 9.02 10.16 0.72
CA THR A 96 9.77 10.55 -0.46
C THR A 96 11.17 10.96 -0.05
N LYS A 97 12.19 10.47 -0.76
CA LYS A 97 13.55 11.01 -0.70
C LYS A 97 13.78 11.90 -1.92
N TRP A 98 14.41 13.06 -1.79
CA TRP A 98 14.54 14.00 -2.91
C TRP A 98 15.94 14.61 -3.02
N CYS A 99 16.32 14.90 -4.27
CA CYS A 99 17.54 15.63 -4.59
C CYS A 99 17.19 17.05 -5.01
N ARG A 100 17.49 18.04 -4.16
CA ARG A 100 17.20 19.46 -4.46
C ARG A 100 17.90 19.97 -5.73
N LYS A 101 19.12 19.47 -6.02
CA LYS A 101 19.91 19.86 -7.21
C LYS A 101 19.31 19.31 -8.50
N CYS A 102 19.03 18.01 -8.55
CA CYS A 102 18.54 17.35 -9.75
C CYS A 102 17.01 17.38 -9.90
N LYS A 103 16.28 17.82 -8.86
CA LYS A 103 14.81 17.78 -8.82
C LYS A 103 14.23 16.38 -9.06
N ILE A 104 14.95 15.37 -8.58
CA ILE A 104 14.54 13.97 -8.59
C ILE A 104 13.88 13.66 -7.25
N TYR A 105 12.76 12.95 -7.30
CA TYR A 105 12.05 12.44 -6.14
C TYR A 105 12.00 10.92 -6.24
N GLU A 106 12.60 10.25 -5.27
CA GLU A 106 12.66 8.80 -5.13
C GLU A 106 11.52 8.36 -4.20
N HIS A 107 10.75 7.39 -4.68
CA HIS A 107 9.62 6.77 -4.00
C HIS A 107 9.88 5.26 -3.87
N TYR A 108 9.06 4.56 -3.11
CA TYR A 108 9.11 3.10 -3.08
C TYR A 108 8.77 2.52 -4.48
N GLY A 109 9.73 1.84 -5.11
CA GLY A 109 9.59 1.19 -6.43
C GLY A 109 9.62 2.10 -7.66
N TYR A 110 9.65 3.43 -7.52
CA TYR A 110 9.72 4.35 -8.66
C TYR A 110 10.36 5.69 -8.30
N TRP A 111 10.62 6.50 -9.31
CA TRP A 111 11.10 7.88 -9.14
C TRP A 111 10.37 8.82 -10.10
N THR A 112 10.44 10.12 -9.78
CA THR A 112 9.93 11.16 -10.66
C THR A 112 10.96 12.24 -10.95
N GLU A 113 10.93 12.74 -12.18
CA GLU A 113 11.71 13.87 -12.64
C GLU A 113 10.88 14.71 -13.61
N SER A 114 10.80 16.02 -13.34
CA SER A 114 10.02 16.95 -14.18
C SER A 114 8.57 16.49 -14.41
N GLY A 115 7.95 15.86 -13.41
CA GLY A 115 6.60 15.32 -13.47
C GLY A 115 6.47 13.96 -14.17
N ASN A 116 7.52 13.49 -14.85
CA ASN A 116 7.54 12.17 -15.46
C ASN A 116 7.89 11.12 -14.43
N ARG A 117 7.18 9.99 -14.48
CA ARG A 117 7.38 8.85 -13.57
C ARG A 117 8.13 7.74 -14.31
N CYS A 118 9.09 7.17 -13.62
CA CYS A 118 9.89 6.05 -14.09
C CYS A 118 9.92 4.99 -13.00
N PHE A 119 9.45 3.79 -13.31
CA PHE A 119 9.55 2.66 -12.39
C PHE A 119 10.99 2.17 -12.33
N ASN A 120 11.40 1.62 -11.18
CA ASN A 120 12.65 0.89 -11.10
C ASN A 120 12.49 -0.46 -11.82
N GLU A 121 13.60 -1.02 -12.30
CA GLU A 121 13.60 -2.31 -13.02
C GLU A 121 13.12 -3.46 -12.12
N ASP A 122 13.44 -3.37 -10.82
CA ASP A 122 13.10 -4.33 -9.76
C ASP A 122 11.77 -4.01 -9.06
N CYS A 123 10.96 -3.08 -9.57
CA CYS A 123 9.74 -2.64 -8.86
C CYS A 123 8.71 -3.76 -8.64
N LEU A 124 8.74 -4.82 -9.46
CA LEU A 124 7.87 -5.99 -9.33
C LEU A 124 8.44 -7.07 -8.39
N GLU A 125 9.70 -6.93 -7.97
CA GLU A 125 10.33 -7.83 -6.99
C GLU A 125 10.10 -7.34 -5.54
N GLN A 126 9.51 -6.14 -5.39
CA GLN A 126 9.19 -5.56 -4.10
C GLN A 126 7.94 -6.20 -3.47
N GLU A 127 7.74 -6.00 -2.17
CA GLU A 127 6.57 -6.54 -1.49
C GLU A 127 5.26 -5.86 -1.95
N PHE A 128 5.35 -4.56 -2.26
CA PHE A 128 4.22 -3.74 -2.68
C PHE A 128 4.51 -2.97 -3.96
N LEU A 129 3.49 -2.81 -4.81
CA LEU A 129 3.51 -1.85 -5.90
C LEU A 129 2.83 -0.56 -5.44
N LEU A 130 3.63 0.49 -5.18
CA LEU A 130 3.12 1.81 -4.84
C LEU A 130 2.58 2.52 -6.09
N THR A 131 1.35 3.03 -6.01
CA THR A 131 0.75 3.80 -7.09
C THR A 131 0.96 5.31 -6.89
N PRO A 132 0.71 6.14 -7.93
CA PRO A 132 0.74 7.60 -7.78
C PRO A 132 -0.32 8.12 -6.80
N LYS A 133 -1.44 7.39 -6.70
CA LYS A 133 -2.52 7.68 -5.76
C LYS A 133 -2.08 7.29 -4.34
N GLU A 134 -2.90 7.62 -3.35
CA GLU A 134 -2.67 7.25 -1.95
C GLU A 134 -2.91 5.74 -1.71
N THR A 135 -2.39 4.87 -2.59
CA THR A 135 -2.60 3.42 -2.53
C THR A 135 -1.37 2.62 -2.95
N ALA A 136 -1.18 1.46 -2.34
CA ALA A 136 -0.23 0.43 -2.76
C ALA A 136 -0.90 -0.95 -2.77
N TYR A 137 -0.36 -1.88 -3.55
CA TYR A 137 -0.90 -3.23 -3.68
C TYR A 137 0.17 -4.26 -3.36
N HIS A 138 -0.17 -5.25 -2.54
CA HIS A 138 0.68 -6.41 -2.35
C HIS A 138 0.86 -7.16 -3.67
N ILE A 139 2.10 -7.38 -4.10
CA ILE A 139 2.37 -7.95 -5.44
C ILE A 139 1.75 -9.34 -5.62
N PRO A 140 1.86 -10.29 -4.67
CA PRO A 140 1.16 -11.56 -4.76
C PRO A 140 -0.37 -11.47 -4.83
N LEU A 141 -0.97 -10.37 -4.34
CA LEU A 141 -2.40 -10.11 -4.53
C LEU A 141 -2.68 -9.69 -5.97
N LEU A 142 -1.83 -8.83 -6.55
CA LEU A 142 -1.93 -8.43 -7.96
C LEU A 142 -1.80 -9.62 -8.90
N GLU A 143 -0.85 -10.52 -8.70
CA GLU A 143 -0.67 -11.73 -9.54
C GLU A 143 -1.93 -12.63 -9.54
N LYS A 144 -2.58 -12.77 -8.38
CA LYS A 144 -3.86 -13.49 -8.26
C LYS A 144 -4.98 -12.77 -9.00
N CYS A 145 -5.01 -11.44 -8.94
CA CYS A 145 -5.98 -10.64 -9.69
C CYS A 145 -5.70 -10.60 -11.19
N GLU A 146 -4.44 -10.66 -11.62
CA GLU A 146 -4.05 -10.74 -13.02
C GLU A 146 -4.60 -12.01 -13.66
N SER A 147 -4.53 -13.13 -12.94
CA SER A 147 -5.17 -14.38 -13.37
C SER A 147 -6.68 -14.20 -13.61
N LEU A 148 -7.37 -13.39 -12.79
CA LEU A 148 -8.78 -13.06 -12.98
C LEU A 148 -9.02 -12.12 -14.17
N LEU A 149 -8.10 -11.18 -14.42
CA LEU A 149 -8.18 -10.27 -15.56
C LEU A 149 -7.92 -10.99 -16.90
N VAL A 150 -6.99 -11.95 -16.94
CA VAL A 150 -6.77 -12.81 -18.11
C VAL A 150 -8.00 -13.67 -18.38
N VAL A 151 -8.57 -14.30 -17.35
CA VAL A 151 -9.83 -15.08 -17.46
C VAL A 151 -11.04 -14.20 -17.80
N GLY A 152 -10.99 -12.87 -17.58
CA GLY A 152 -12.01 -11.92 -18.04
C GLY A 152 -11.77 -11.37 -19.46
N ALA A 153 -10.52 -11.29 -19.91
CA ALA A 153 -10.15 -10.87 -21.26
C ALA A 153 -10.40 -11.96 -22.31
N VAL A 154 -10.17 -13.23 -21.95
CA VAL A 154 -10.46 -14.39 -22.82
C VAL A 154 -11.95 -14.50 -23.21
N PRO A 155 -12.94 -14.33 -22.32
CA PRO A 155 -14.34 -14.30 -22.71
C PRO A 155 -14.67 -13.07 -23.56
N PHE A 156 -14.02 -11.92 -23.36
CA PHE A 156 -14.28 -10.74 -24.19
C PHE A 156 -13.79 -10.92 -25.64
N SER A 157 -12.60 -11.50 -25.86
CA SER A 157 -12.13 -11.80 -27.22
C SER A 157 -12.92 -12.94 -27.88
N THR A 158 -13.42 -13.90 -27.09
CA THR A 158 -14.27 -14.98 -27.60
C THR A 158 -15.67 -14.48 -28.02
N PHE A 159 -16.24 -13.49 -27.32
CA PHE A 159 -17.55 -12.92 -27.65
C PHE A 159 -17.50 -11.75 -28.66
N ALA A 160 -16.39 -11.00 -28.76
CA ALA A 160 -16.23 -9.92 -29.73
C ALA A 160 -15.88 -10.40 -31.15
N SER A 161 -15.74 -11.73 -31.33
CA SER A 161 -15.49 -12.38 -32.63
C SER A 161 -16.76 -12.93 -33.30
N LEU A 162 -17.95 -12.62 -32.75
CA LEU A 162 -19.25 -12.95 -33.33
C LEU A 162 -19.89 -11.74 -34.01
#